data_AF-A0A0T6BIU1-F1
#
_entry.id   AF-A0A0T6BIU1-F1
#
_cell.length_a   1.000
_cell.length_b   1.000
_cell.length_c   1.000
_cell.angle_alpha   90.00
_cell.angle_beta   90.00
_cell.angle_gamma   90.00
#
_symmetry.space_group_name_H-M   'P 1'
#
loop_
_entity.id
_entity.type
_entity.pdbx_description
1 polymer ?
#
loop_
_entity_poly.entity_id
_entity_poly.type
_entity_poly.pdbx_seq_one_letter_code
_entity_poly.pdbx_strand_id
1 'polypeptide(L)'
;MRIFTLGIEHELIGEVFSNNQGQKYEVLRVSGRKKNGTKLFRIRFVKTGYERDVEKVEIMRGKIKDRYEKSVFGVGYLGDVKMVGVKNIYSIWSGMLERCYDPDCPHYSSYGGAGVKVCDRWHCFKHFLEDFPRIDGYDEELFNNRKLFLDKDIKQQGVPKSQKVYSPETCCFVTREVNNAYRDLSNTRVHFIAKSPEGEIIRAEGLRPFSEKYGLHRPIIKKCLRGERTDYNGWTFELVKESNWGRKSA
;
A
#
# COMPACT_ATOMS: atom_id res chain seq x y z
N MET A 1 -29.82 -56.57 11.93
CA MET A 1 -29.83 -55.76 10.71
C MET A 1 -28.95 -54.54 10.95
N ARG A 2 -27.74 -54.49 10.37
CA ARG A 2 -26.88 -53.30 10.43
C ARG A 2 -27.55 -52.26 9.53
N ILE A 3 -28.15 -51.23 10.13
CA ILE A 3 -28.57 -50.04 9.39
C ILE A 3 -27.27 -49.42 8.88
N PHE A 4 -27.01 -49.58 7.60
CA PHE A 4 -25.99 -48.82 6.90
C PHE A 4 -26.40 -47.35 7.00
N THR A 5 -25.79 -46.61 7.91
CA THR A 5 -25.60 -45.18 7.72
C THR A 5 -24.71 -45.04 6.48
N LEU A 6 -25.32 -45.07 5.30
CA LEU A 6 -24.80 -44.43 4.10
C LEU A 6 -24.56 -42.98 4.49
N GLY A 7 -23.36 -42.76 5.02
CA GLY A 7 -23.07 -41.58 5.81
C GLY A 7 -23.06 -40.38 4.90
N ILE A 8 -23.63 -39.27 5.39
CA ILE A 8 -23.60 -37.90 4.83
C ILE A 8 -22.19 -37.46 4.34
N GLU A 9 -21.15 -38.24 4.63
CA GLU A 9 -19.79 -38.12 4.11
C GLU A 9 -19.67 -38.40 2.61
N HIS A 10 -20.39 -39.40 2.09
CA HIS A 10 -20.47 -39.67 0.65
C HIS A 10 -21.17 -38.54 -0.12
N GLU A 11 -22.07 -37.80 0.55
CA GLU A 11 -22.81 -36.68 -0.06
C GLU A 11 -21.98 -35.40 -0.19
N LEU A 12 -20.80 -35.31 0.45
CA LEU A 12 -19.95 -34.12 0.34
C LEU A 12 -18.85 -34.30 -0.70
N ILE A 13 -18.20 -35.46 -0.72
CA ILE A 13 -17.01 -35.70 -1.55
C ILE A 13 -17.40 -35.79 -3.02
N GLY A 14 -16.70 -35.04 -3.88
CA GLY A 14 -16.99 -34.91 -5.31
C GLY A 14 -18.01 -33.83 -5.65
N GLU A 15 -18.72 -33.30 -4.65
CA GLU A 15 -19.69 -32.23 -4.86
C GLU A 15 -19.03 -30.85 -4.94
N VAL A 16 -19.64 -29.99 -5.76
CA VAL A 16 -19.24 -28.59 -5.94
C VAL A 16 -20.18 -27.68 -5.15
N PHE A 17 -19.61 -26.92 -4.23
CA PHE A 17 -20.32 -25.94 -3.42
C PHE A 17 -20.02 -24.52 -3.88
N SER A 18 -20.94 -23.59 -3.58
CA SER A 18 -20.72 -22.16 -3.74
C SER A 18 -20.76 -21.48 -2.38
N ASN A 19 -19.80 -20.60 -2.10
CA ASN A 19 -19.82 -19.80 -0.87
C ASN A 19 -20.79 -18.60 -0.98
N ASN A 20 -20.88 -17.81 0.10
CA ASN A 20 -21.76 -16.62 0.14
C ASN A 20 -21.36 -15.49 -0.83
N GLN A 21 -20.22 -15.61 -1.50
CA GLN A 21 -19.71 -14.67 -2.51
C GLN A 21 -19.79 -15.26 -3.93
N GLY A 22 -20.40 -16.44 -4.11
CA GLY A 22 -20.51 -17.13 -5.39
C GLY A 22 -19.24 -17.87 -5.85
N GLN A 23 -18.20 -17.93 -5.01
CA GLN A 23 -16.96 -18.65 -5.33
C GLN A 23 -17.20 -20.16 -5.22
N LYS A 24 -16.87 -20.90 -6.28
CA LYS A 24 -17.10 -22.34 -6.37
C LYS A 24 -15.89 -23.15 -5.91
N TYR A 25 -16.12 -24.22 -5.17
CA TYR A 25 -15.09 -25.16 -4.74
C TYR A 25 -15.61 -26.60 -4.69
N GLU A 26 -14.74 -27.54 -5.01
CA GLU A 26 -14.99 -28.98 -4.94
C GLU A 26 -14.46 -29.55 -3.62
N VAL A 27 -15.18 -30.49 -3.01
CA VAL A 27 -14.69 -31.26 -1.86
C VAL A 27 -13.98 -32.53 -2.36
N LEU A 28 -12.65 -32.57 -2.25
CA LEU A 28 -11.85 -33.63 -2.85
C LEU A 28 -11.84 -34.93 -2.04
N ARG A 29 -11.66 -34.82 -0.72
CA ARG A 29 -11.49 -35.97 0.19
C ARG A 29 -11.54 -35.57 1.65
N VAL A 30 -11.68 -36.55 2.54
CA VAL A 30 -11.29 -36.38 3.95
C VAL A 30 -9.76 -36.29 4.03
N SER A 31 -9.25 -35.26 4.69
CA SER A 31 -7.80 -35.02 4.82
C SER A 31 -7.24 -35.36 6.19
N GLY A 32 -8.09 -35.45 7.21
CA GLY A 32 -7.65 -35.81 8.55
C GLY A 32 -8.70 -35.52 9.62
N ARG A 33 -8.23 -35.42 10.87
CA ARG A 33 -9.04 -35.06 12.03
C ARG A 33 -8.27 -34.11 12.94
N LYS A 34 -8.98 -33.19 13.58
CA LYS A 34 -8.47 -32.38 14.69
C LYS A 34 -8.28 -33.24 15.94
N LYS A 35 -7.55 -32.71 16.94
CA LYS A 35 -7.31 -33.39 18.24
C LYS A 35 -8.60 -33.79 18.96
N ASN A 36 -9.66 -33.01 18.81
CA ASN A 36 -10.99 -33.27 19.39
C ASN A 36 -11.84 -34.25 18.55
N GLY A 37 -11.26 -34.89 17.52
CA GLY A 37 -11.94 -35.85 16.65
C GLY A 37 -12.70 -35.23 15.47
N THR A 38 -12.83 -33.90 15.38
CA THR A 38 -13.53 -33.24 14.26
C THR A 38 -12.84 -33.55 12.94
N LYS A 39 -13.59 -34.10 11.96
CA LYS A 39 -13.08 -34.40 10.61
C LYS A 39 -12.77 -33.13 9.82
N LEU A 40 -11.72 -33.20 9.01
CA LEU A 40 -11.31 -32.18 8.06
C LEU A 40 -11.48 -32.70 6.63
N PHE A 41 -11.94 -31.82 5.76
CA PHE A 41 -12.16 -32.06 4.34
C PHE A 41 -11.21 -31.17 3.55
N ARG A 42 -10.49 -31.76 2.59
CA ARG A 42 -9.69 -31.02 1.62
C ARG A 42 -10.62 -30.52 0.52
N ILE A 43 -10.65 -29.21 0.31
CA ILE A 43 -11.37 -28.59 -0.81
C ILE A 43 -10.39 -28.00 -1.81
N ARG A 44 -10.85 -27.75 -3.04
CA ARG A 44 -10.15 -26.99 -4.08
C ARG A 44 -11.08 -25.96 -4.70
N PHE A 45 -10.69 -24.70 -4.70
CA PHE A 45 -11.42 -23.65 -5.43
C PHE A 45 -11.26 -23.82 -6.94
N VAL A 46 -12.38 -23.75 -7.66
CA VAL A 46 -12.43 -24.01 -9.10
C VAL A 46 -11.62 -22.97 -9.88
N LYS A 47 -11.69 -21.69 -9.47
CA LYS A 47 -11.08 -20.59 -10.23
C LYS A 47 -9.56 -20.52 -10.09
N THR A 48 -9.03 -20.73 -8.89
CA THR A 48 -7.60 -20.52 -8.59
C THR A 48 -6.84 -21.82 -8.36
N GLY A 49 -7.55 -22.94 -8.18
CA GLY A 49 -6.95 -24.19 -7.72
C GLY A 49 -6.51 -24.16 -6.24
N TYR A 50 -6.80 -23.08 -5.50
CA TYR A 50 -6.39 -22.98 -4.10
C TYR A 50 -7.03 -24.10 -3.27
N GLU A 51 -6.19 -24.83 -2.55
CA GLU A 51 -6.60 -25.91 -1.68
C GLU A 51 -6.43 -25.57 -0.21
N ARG A 52 -7.37 -26.04 0.60
CA ARG A 52 -7.24 -26.00 2.06
C ARG A 52 -8.09 -27.04 2.75
N ASP A 53 -7.73 -27.30 3.99
CA ASP A 53 -8.54 -28.12 4.89
C ASP A 53 -9.59 -27.26 5.60
N VAL A 54 -10.82 -27.76 5.66
CA VAL A 54 -11.98 -27.10 6.27
C VAL A 54 -12.82 -28.10 7.05
N GLU A 55 -13.56 -27.62 8.02
CA GLU A 55 -14.58 -28.42 8.70
C GLU A 55 -15.88 -28.48 7.89
N LYS A 56 -16.67 -29.55 8.10
CA LYS A 56 -18.02 -29.66 7.53
C LYS A 56 -18.87 -28.42 7.82
N VAL A 57 -18.80 -27.89 9.04
CA VAL A 57 -19.58 -26.70 9.42
C VAL A 57 -19.20 -25.45 8.63
N GLU A 58 -17.95 -25.33 8.17
CA GLU A 58 -17.52 -24.20 7.34
C GLU A 58 -18.09 -24.29 5.93
N ILE A 59 -18.15 -25.52 5.37
CA ILE A 59 -18.77 -25.82 4.07
C ILE A 59 -20.25 -25.45 4.12
N MET A 60 -20.98 -25.97 5.11
CA MET A 60 -22.43 -25.75 5.23
C MET A 60 -22.79 -24.28 5.46
N ARG A 61 -21.90 -23.49 6.09
CA ARG A 61 -22.13 -22.06 6.35
C ARG A 61 -21.77 -21.14 5.18
N GLY A 62 -21.11 -21.67 4.13
CA GLY A 62 -20.69 -20.87 2.97
C GLY A 62 -19.69 -19.75 3.29
N LYS A 63 -18.92 -19.86 4.39
CA LYS A 63 -17.98 -18.81 4.83
C LYS A 63 -16.54 -18.99 4.35
N ILE A 64 -16.26 -20.11 3.67
CA ILE A 64 -14.93 -20.40 3.12
C ILE A 64 -14.70 -19.51 1.90
N LYS A 65 -13.58 -18.81 1.83
CA LYS A 65 -13.26 -17.89 0.72
C LYS A 65 -12.05 -18.36 -0.07
N ASP A 66 -12.07 -18.13 -1.38
CA ASP A 66 -10.90 -18.26 -2.22
C ASP A 66 -9.96 -17.08 -1.91
N ARG A 67 -8.82 -17.38 -1.30
CA ARG A 67 -7.85 -16.36 -0.87
C ARG A 67 -6.90 -15.92 -1.98
N TYR A 68 -6.88 -16.65 -3.09
CA TYR A 68 -6.07 -16.35 -4.26
C TYR A 68 -6.89 -15.70 -5.37
N GLU A 69 -8.21 -15.59 -5.21
CA GLU A 69 -9.04 -14.81 -6.11
C GLU A 69 -8.88 -13.31 -5.83
N LYS A 70 -8.67 -12.54 -6.91
CA LYS A 70 -8.55 -11.08 -6.86
C LYS A 70 -9.83 -10.48 -6.30
N SER A 71 -9.69 -9.71 -5.23
CA SER A 71 -10.82 -9.13 -4.48
C SER A 71 -10.55 -7.70 -3.99
N VAL A 72 -9.33 -7.18 -4.16
CA VAL A 72 -8.93 -5.86 -3.67
C VAL A 72 -8.50 -5.00 -4.85
N PHE A 73 -9.33 -4.01 -5.20
CA PHE A 73 -9.12 -3.08 -6.31
C PHE A 73 -8.80 -3.77 -7.65
N GLY A 74 -9.47 -4.88 -7.94
CA GLY A 74 -9.36 -5.62 -9.21
C GLY A 74 -8.04 -6.38 -9.44
N VAL A 75 -7.01 -6.16 -8.63
CA VAL A 75 -5.68 -6.79 -8.80
C VAL A 75 -5.22 -7.57 -7.57
N GLY A 76 -5.54 -7.09 -6.37
CA GLY A 76 -5.02 -7.61 -5.12
C GLY A 76 -5.78 -8.83 -4.60
N TYR A 77 -5.04 -9.74 -3.97
CA TYR A 77 -5.56 -10.94 -3.31
C TYR A 77 -4.75 -11.24 -2.04
N LEU A 78 -5.35 -11.98 -1.10
CA LEU A 78 -4.78 -12.15 0.24
C LEU A 78 -3.61 -13.15 0.27
N GLY A 79 -3.73 -14.24 -0.48
CA GLY A 79 -2.93 -15.44 -0.24
C GLY A 79 -3.29 -16.10 1.10
N ASP A 80 -2.59 -17.19 1.43
CA ASP A 80 -2.88 -17.94 2.65
C ASP A 80 -2.30 -17.29 3.92
N VAL A 81 -2.94 -16.20 4.37
CA VAL A 81 -2.50 -15.38 5.52
C VAL A 81 -3.55 -15.33 6.62
N LYS A 82 -3.12 -15.40 7.88
CA LYS A 82 -3.99 -15.10 9.03
C LYS A 82 -3.97 -13.58 9.26
N MET A 83 -5.16 -12.97 9.33
CA MET A 83 -5.29 -11.51 9.51
C MET A 83 -5.04 -11.01 10.94
N VAL A 84 -4.80 -11.91 11.89
CA VAL A 84 -4.52 -11.56 13.29
C VAL A 84 -3.14 -10.92 13.37
N GLY A 85 -3.05 -9.74 13.98
CA GLY A 85 -1.78 -9.02 14.17
C GLY A 85 -1.25 -8.26 12.94
N VAL A 86 -1.90 -8.35 11.78
CA VAL A 86 -1.39 -7.75 10.52
C VAL A 86 -2.33 -6.73 9.89
N LYS A 87 -3.34 -6.26 10.63
CA LYS A 87 -4.36 -5.33 10.11
C LYS A 87 -3.77 -3.98 9.68
N ASN A 88 -2.81 -3.45 10.45
CA ASN A 88 -2.09 -2.22 10.12
C ASN A 88 -1.25 -2.37 8.84
N ILE A 89 -0.57 -3.50 8.67
CA ILE A 89 0.19 -3.83 7.45
C ILE A 89 -0.77 -3.95 6.26
N TYR A 90 -1.92 -4.61 6.45
CA TYR A 90 -2.97 -4.71 5.44
C TYR A 90 -3.47 -3.34 4.99
N SER A 91 -3.71 -2.41 5.92
CA SER A 91 -4.15 -1.04 5.58
C SER A 91 -3.14 -0.30 4.70
N ILE A 92 -1.84 -0.51 4.91
CA ILE A 92 -0.79 0.06 4.06
C ILE A 92 -0.84 -0.54 2.66
N TRP A 93 -0.89 -1.87 2.58
CA TRP A 93 -0.97 -2.61 1.32
C TRP A 93 -2.23 -2.26 0.52
N SER A 94 -3.41 -2.26 1.16
CA SER A 94 -4.66 -1.92 0.50
C SER A 94 -4.68 -0.47 0.04
N GLY A 95 -4.21 0.47 0.87
CA GLY A 95 -4.13 1.89 0.47
C GLY A 95 -3.13 2.13 -0.66
N MET A 96 -2.06 1.33 -0.76
CA MET A 96 -1.15 1.36 -1.90
C MET A 96 -1.85 0.92 -3.19
N LEU A 97 -2.61 -0.18 -3.15
CA LEU A 97 -3.37 -0.67 -4.29
C LEU A 97 -4.51 0.28 -4.69
N GLU A 98 -5.25 0.83 -3.72
CA GLU A 98 -6.33 1.79 -3.94
C GLU A 98 -5.85 2.97 -4.80
N ARG A 99 -4.76 3.64 -4.39
CA ARG A 99 -4.20 4.76 -5.15
C ARG A 99 -3.79 4.38 -6.58
N CYS A 100 -3.36 3.13 -6.81
CA CYS A 100 -2.86 2.70 -8.11
C CYS A 100 -3.94 2.13 -9.04
N TYR A 101 -5.04 1.59 -8.49
CA TYR A 101 -5.97 0.76 -9.26
C TYR A 101 -7.45 1.09 -9.06
N ASP A 102 -7.79 1.98 -8.12
CA ASP A 102 -9.16 2.43 -7.92
C ASP A 102 -9.38 3.81 -8.56
N PRO A 103 -10.14 3.91 -9.68
CA PRO A 103 -10.46 5.19 -10.31
C PRO A 103 -11.22 6.17 -9.41
N ASP A 104 -11.94 5.66 -8.39
CA ASP A 104 -12.70 6.48 -7.44
C ASP A 104 -11.82 7.03 -6.30
N CYS A 105 -10.57 6.56 -6.18
CA CYS A 105 -9.63 7.10 -5.20
C CYS A 105 -9.31 8.57 -5.51
N PRO A 106 -9.43 9.50 -4.54
CA PRO A 106 -9.12 10.92 -4.76
C PRO A 106 -7.70 11.20 -5.27
N HIS A 107 -6.77 10.26 -5.02
CA HIS A 107 -5.38 10.37 -5.45
C HIS A 107 -5.10 9.65 -6.77
N TYR A 108 -6.05 8.90 -7.34
CA TYR A 108 -5.84 8.06 -8.53
C TYR A 108 -5.16 8.80 -9.68
N SER A 109 -5.64 10.01 -10.01
CA SER A 109 -5.08 10.85 -11.09
C SER A 109 -3.58 11.14 -10.94
N SER A 110 -3.07 11.15 -9.71
CA SER A 110 -1.65 11.41 -9.40
C SER A 110 -0.81 10.14 -9.21
N TYR A 111 -1.46 8.97 -9.20
CA TYR A 111 -0.89 7.63 -9.04
C TYR A 111 -1.27 6.74 -10.23
N GLY A 112 -2.30 5.89 -10.11
CA GLY A 112 -2.71 4.95 -11.14
C GLY A 112 -3.02 5.62 -12.49
N GLY A 113 -3.79 6.71 -12.45
CA GLY A 113 -4.10 7.53 -13.63
C GLY A 113 -2.87 8.22 -14.25
N ALA A 114 -1.78 8.36 -13.49
CA ALA A 114 -0.49 8.84 -13.99
C ALA A 114 0.45 7.70 -14.43
N GLY A 115 0.02 6.44 -14.34
CA GLY A 115 0.77 5.23 -14.72
C GLY A 115 1.62 4.60 -13.62
N VAL A 116 1.49 5.03 -12.36
CA VAL A 116 2.15 4.37 -11.22
C VAL A 116 1.55 2.98 -11.01
N LYS A 117 2.39 1.96 -10.86
CA LYS A 117 1.95 0.57 -10.68
C LYS A 117 2.51 -0.07 -9.40
N VAL A 118 2.00 -1.25 -9.07
CA VAL A 118 2.53 -2.14 -8.02
C VAL A 118 3.01 -3.41 -8.70
N CYS A 119 4.18 -3.93 -8.32
CA CYS A 119 4.70 -5.17 -8.90
C CYS A 119 3.78 -6.36 -8.62
N ASP A 120 3.78 -7.34 -9.53
CA ASP A 120 2.86 -8.50 -9.46
C ASP A 120 3.04 -9.30 -8.17
N ARG A 121 4.27 -9.40 -7.65
CA ARG A 121 4.57 -10.04 -6.36
C ARG A 121 3.72 -9.44 -5.25
N TRP A 122 3.62 -8.11 -5.20
CA TRP A 122 2.87 -7.36 -4.19
C TRP A 122 1.38 -7.24 -4.49
N HIS A 123 0.86 -7.82 -5.57
CA HIS A 123 -0.59 -8.05 -5.68
C HIS A 123 -1.06 -9.13 -4.69
N CYS A 124 -0.15 -9.96 -4.18
CA CYS A 124 -0.41 -10.91 -3.10
C CYS A 124 -0.06 -10.29 -1.74
N PHE A 125 -1.05 -10.13 -0.85
CA PHE A 125 -0.80 -9.62 0.51
C PHE A 125 0.18 -10.51 1.29
N LYS A 126 0.14 -11.83 1.12
CA LYS A 126 1.13 -12.75 1.72
C LYS A 126 2.57 -12.37 1.39
N HIS A 127 2.86 -12.12 0.12
CA HIS A 127 4.22 -11.77 -0.30
C HIS A 127 4.60 -10.36 0.17
N PHE A 128 3.66 -9.41 0.13
CA PHE A 128 3.88 -8.09 0.71
C PHE A 128 4.23 -8.18 2.20
N LEU A 129 3.52 -9.02 2.96
CA LEU A 129 3.76 -9.24 4.39
C LEU A 129 5.13 -9.91 4.65
N GLU A 130 5.55 -10.85 3.81
CA GLU A 130 6.88 -11.48 3.87
C GLU A 130 8.01 -10.46 3.61
N ASP A 131 7.79 -9.54 2.68
CA ASP A 131 8.77 -8.52 2.31
C ASP A 131 8.77 -7.33 3.28
N PHE A 132 7.64 -7.04 3.93
CA PHE A 132 7.42 -5.86 4.77
C PHE A 132 8.55 -5.53 5.76
N PRO A 133 9.01 -6.47 6.62
CA PRO A 133 10.08 -6.17 7.58
C PRO A 133 11.48 -6.07 6.94
N ARG A 134 11.61 -6.40 5.65
CA ARG A 134 12.86 -6.36 4.87
C ARG A 134 12.96 -5.12 3.98
N ILE A 135 11.90 -4.31 3.90
CA ILE A 135 11.92 -3.06 3.15
C ILE A 135 12.87 -2.08 3.86
N ASP A 136 13.78 -1.47 3.10
CA ASP A 136 14.75 -0.51 3.63
C ASP A 136 14.09 0.56 4.50
N GLY A 137 14.69 0.85 5.66
CA GLY A 137 14.18 1.83 6.61
C GLY A 137 13.05 1.32 7.50
N TYR A 138 12.69 0.03 7.44
CA TYR A 138 11.76 -0.56 8.40
C TYR A 138 12.33 -0.48 9.81
N ASP A 139 11.56 0.09 10.72
CA ASP A 139 11.86 0.16 12.15
C ASP A 139 10.58 -0.19 12.92
N GLU A 140 10.66 -1.22 13.76
CA GLU A 140 9.50 -1.77 14.44
C GLU A 140 8.91 -0.79 15.46
N GLU A 141 9.75 -0.04 16.19
CA GLU A 141 9.30 0.93 17.18
C GLU A 141 8.57 2.10 16.49
N LEU A 142 9.16 2.67 15.45
CA LEU A 142 8.54 3.75 14.67
C LEU A 142 7.25 3.28 13.99
N PHE A 143 7.23 2.05 13.48
CA PHE A 143 6.03 1.47 12.87
C PHE A 143 4.90 1.31 13.89
N ASN A 144 5.18 0.74 15.06
CA ASN A 144 4.21 0.57 16.15
C ASN A 144 3.69 1.92 16.68
N ASN A 145 4.55 2.95 16.67
CA ASN A 145 4.20 4.32 17.01
C ASN A 145 3.55 5.11 15.86
N ARG A 146 3.23 4.47 14.71
CA ARG A 146 2.62 5.10 13.52
C ARG A 146 3.42 6.28 12.96
N LYS A 147 4.74 6.23 13.10
CA LYS A 147 5.69 7.25 12.60
C LYS A 147 6.34 6.85 11.27
N LEU A 148 6.06 5.66 10.77
CA LEU A 148 6.69 5.09 9.58
C LEU A 148 5.69 4.96 8.42
N PHE A 149 6.10 5.40 7.22
CA PHE A 149 5.27 5.44 6.01
C PHE A 149 6.00 4.79 4.84
N LEU A 150 5.29 3.96 4.08
CA LEU A 150 5.83 3.35 2.86
C LEU A 150 5.90 4.39 1.74
N ASP A 151 7.10 4.63 1.22
CA ASP A 151 7.37 5.53 0.11
C ASP A 151 8.02 4.80 -1.07
N LYS A 152 7.68 5.22 -2.30
CA LYS A 152 8.30 4.73 -3.54
C LYS A 152 9.17 5.78 -4.23
N ASP A 153 9.01 7.05 -3.86
CA ASP A 153 9.47 8.18 -4.64
C ASP A 153 10.95 8.46 -4.38
N ILE A 154 11.41 8.26 -3.14
CA ILE A 154 12.79 8.51 -2.71
C ILE A 154 13.79 7.69 -3.51
N LYS A 155 13.54 6.40 -3.75
CA LYS A 155 14.41 5.53 -4.55
C LYS A 155 14.19 5.65 -6.06
N GLN A 156 13.19 6.42 -6.48
CA GLN A 156 12.82 6.61 -7.90
C GLN A 156 12.81 8.10 -8.25
N GLN A 157 13.78 8.86 -7.74
CA GLN A 157 13.99 10.25 -8.14
C GLN A 157 14.42 10.32 -9.61
N GLY A 158 13.88 11.29 -10.34
CA GLY A 158 14.13 11.44 -11.78
C GLY A 158 13.37 10.45 -12.68
N VAL A 159 12.77 9.40 -12.12
CA VAL A 159 11.92 8.46 -12.87
C VAL A 159 10.57 9.13 -13.18
N PRO A 160 10.12 9.14 -14.44
CA PRO A 160 8.79 9.63 -14.80
C PRO A 160 7.70 8.90 -14.00
N LYS A 161 6.65 9.62 -13.57
CA LYS A 161 5.55 9.01 -12.78
C LYS A 161 4.94 7.77 -13.45
N SER A 162 4.82 7.79 -14.77
CA SER A 162 4.28 6.67 -15.57
C SER A 162 5.13 5.41 -15.57
N GLN A 163 6.35 5.48 -15.05
CA GLN A 163 7.29 4.36 -14.93
C GLN A 163 7.58 3.99 -13.47
N LYS A 164 7.03 4.73 -12.50
CA LYS A 164 7.25 4.43 -11.07
C LYS A 164 6.47 3.18 -10.66
N VAL A 165 7.12 2.33 -9.90
CA VAL A 165 6.55 1.08 -9.39
C VAL A 165 6.68 1.05 -7.87
N TYR A 166 5.71 0.45 -7.18
CA TYR A 166 5.86 -0.04 -5.82
C TYR A 166 6.38 -1.48 -5.87
N SER A 167 7.57 -1.73 -5.33
CA SER A 167 8.20 -3.05 -5.21
C SER A 167 9.18 -3.08 -4.03
N PRO A 168 9.66 -4.27 -3.59
CA PRO A 168 10.67 -4.37 -2.54
C PRO A 168 11.91 -3.51 -2.81
N GLU A 169 12.33 -3.44 -4.08
CA GLU A 169 13.54 -2.77 -4.52
C GLU A 169 13.37 -1.25 -4.61
N THR A 170 12.15 -0.81 -4.95
CA THR A 170 11.84 0.61 -5.24
C THR A 170 11.21 1.34 -4.06
N CYS A 171 10.83 0.62 -3.01
CA CYS A 171 10.24 1.22 -1.81
C CYS A 171 11.22 1.32 -0.65
N CYS A 172 10.95 2.27 0.24
CA CYS A 172 11.52 2.35 1.56
C CYS A 172 10.47 2.84 2.57
N PHE A 173 10.75 2.60 3.84
CA PHE A 173 10.04 3.17 4.95
C PHE A 173 10.73 4.44 5.43
N VAL A 174 9.94 5.49 5.60
CA VAL A 174 10.45 6.79 6.03
C VAL A 174 9.52 7.46 7.02
N THR A 175 10.07 8.34 7.85
CA THR A 175 9.26 9.22 8.68
C THR A 175 8.58 10.28 7.83
N ARG A 176 7.59 10.97 8.41
CA ARG A 176 6.89 12.06 7.74
C ARG A 176 7.84 13.21 7.38
N GLU A 177 8.82 13.46 8.25
CA GLU A 177 9.82 14.51 8.09
C GLU A 177 10.71 14.20 6.88
N VAL A 178 11.21 12.97 6.78
CA VAL A 178 12.02 12.51 5.65
C VAL A 178 11.19 12.52 4.37
N ASN A 179 9.98 11.96 4.38
CA ASN A 179 9.13 11.98 3.19
C ASN A 179 8.89 13.41 2.67
N ASN A 180 8.57 14.35 3.58
CA ASN A 180 8.37 15.75 3.21
C ASN A 180 9.63 16.41 2.64
N ALA A 181 10.81 16.09 3.18
CA ALA A 181 12.08 16.58 2.68
C ALA A 181 12.40 16.06 1.27
N TYR A 182 11.85 14.91 0.84
CA TYR A 182 12.10 14.36 -0.49
C TYR A 182 10.94 14.54 -1.49
N ARG A 183 9.90 15.30 -1.13
CA ARG A 183 8.79 15.60 -2.03
C ARG A 183 9.27 16.33 -3.29
N ASP A 184 8.79 15.90 -4.45
CA ASP A 184 9.04 16.64 -5.69
C ASP A 184 8.23 17.96 -5.71
N LEU A 185 8.95 19.06 -5.57
CA LEU A 185 8.39 20.41 -5.59
C LEU A 185 8.31 21.00 -7.01
N SER A 186 8.69 20.26 -8.06
CA SER A 186 8.75 20.75 -9.45
C SER A 186 7.43 21.37 -9.93
N ASN A 187 6.33 20.69 -9.64
CA ASN A 187 5.00 21.02 -10.14
C ASN A 187 4.03 21.41 -9.01
N THR A 188 4.51 21.52 -7.77
CA THR A 188 3.69 21.90 -6.62
C THR A 188 3.60 23.42 -6.54
N ARG A 189 2.39 23.97 -6.35
CA ARG A 189 2.19 25.36 -5.90
C ARG A 189 2.60 25.46 -4.44
N VAL A 190 3.91 25.53 -4.21
CA VAL A 190 4.48 25.61 -2.85
C VAL A 190 4.40 27.04 -2.33
N HIS A 191 4.06 27.19 -1.07
CA HIS A 191 4.26 28.43 -0.35
C HIS A 191 5.57 28.34 0.43
N PHE A 192 6.40 29.38 0.36
CA PHE A 192 7.66 29.41 1.10
C PHE A 192 8.05 30.83 1.48
N ILE A 193 8.89 30.95 2.49
CA ILE A 193 9.57 32.19 2.85
C ILE A 193 10.97 32.13 2.25
N ALA A 194 11.37 33.19 1.54
CA ALA A 194 12.72 33.41 1.09
C ALA A 194 13.29 34.62 1.82
N LYS A 195 14.48 34.49 2.41
CA LYS A 195 15.24 35.62 2.97
C LYS A 195 16.33 36.00 1.98
N SER A 196 16.36 37.25 1.54
CA SER A 196 17.40 37.75 0.63
C SER A 196 18.75 37.89 1.36
N PRO A 197 19.87 38.00 0.63
CA PRO A 197 21.19 38.27 1.21
C PRO A 197 21.23 39.57 2.03
N GLU A 198 20.42 40.55 1.65
CA GLU A 198 20.26 41.85 2.33
C GLU A 198 19.30 41.78 3.53
N GLY A 199 18.67 40.62 3.76
CA GLY A 199 17.80 40.36 4.90
C GLY A 199 16.30 40.57 4.64
N GLU A 200 15.88 40.86 3.41
CA GLU A 200 14.46 41.03 3.06
C GLU A 200 13.73 39.68 3.18
N ILE A 201 12.54 39.67 3.80
CA ILE A 201 11.72 38.47 3.96
C ILE A 201 10.58 38.49 2.95
N ILE A 202 10.58 37.51 2.05
CA ILE A 202 9.66 37.42 0.91
C ILE A 202 8.81 36.16 1.05
N ARG A 203 7.49 36.34 1.07
CA ARG A 203 6.53 35.22 1.00
C ARG A 203 6.21 34.92 -0.45
N ALA A 204 6.58 33.74 -0.91
CA ALA A 204 6.49 33.32 -2.30
C ALA A 204 5.45 32.23 -2.49
N GLU A 205 4.70 32.33 -3.59
CA GLU A 205 3.78 31.29 -4.08
C GLU A 205 4.33 30.72 -5.40
N GLY A 206 4.73 29.45 -5.35
CA GLY A 206 5.28 28.70 -6.48
C GLY A 206 6.76 28.96 -6.73
N LEU A 207 7.50 27.87 -7.03
CA LEU A 207 8.93 27.96 -7.34
C LEU A 207 9.22 28.65 -8.67
N ARG A 208 8.36 28.46 -9.67
CA ARG A 208 8.56 28.98 -11.03
C ARG A 208 8.52 30.52 -11.07
N PRO A 209 7.45 31.20 -10.63
CA PRO A 209 7.40 32.66 -10.69
C PRO A 209 8.51 33.30 -9.83
N PHE A 210 8.84 32.72 -8.68
CA PHE A 210 9.93 33.22 -7.83
C PHE A 210 11.30 33.09 -8.51
N SER A 211 11.59 31.90 -9.06
CA SER A 211 12.84 31.64 -9.78
C SER A 211 13.04 32.59 -10.96
N GLU A 212 12.00 32.81 -11.77
CA GLU A 212 12.03 33.72 -12.92
C GLU A 212 12.22 35.17 -12.48
N LYS A 213 11.57 35.60 -11.38
CA LYS A 213 11.66 36.97 -10.86
C LYS A 213 13.06 37.33 -10.35
N TYR A 214 13.72 36.42 -9.63
CA TYR A 214 15.00 36.70 -8.97
C TYR A 214 16.21 36.09 -9.68
N GLY A 215 16.02 35.47 -10.85
CA GLY A 215 17.11 34.86 -11.64
C GLY A 215 17.79 33.67 -10.95
N LEU A 216 17.07 32.99 -10.05
CA LEU A 216 17.60 31.90 -9.23
C LEU A 216 17.24 30.54 -9.84
N HIS A 217 18.18 29.60 -9.93
CA HIS A 217 17.90 28.26 -10.44
C HIS A 217 17.01 27.42 -9.50
N ARG A 218 15.82 27.03 -9.97
CA ARG A 218 14.86 26.15 -9.23
C ARG A 218 15.51 24.93 -8.58
N PRO A 219 16.41 24.16 -9.24
CA PRO A 219 17.04 23.01 -8.60
C PRO A 219 17.80 23.33 -7.32
N ILE A 220 18.45 24.50 -7.24
CA ILE A 220 19.22 24.90 -6.05
C ILE A 220 18.27 25.36 -4.95
N ILE A 221 17.24 26.15 -5.27
CA ILE A 221 16.18 26.54 -4.32
C ILE A 221 15.55 25.28 -3.70
N LYS A 222 15.30 24.25 -4.50
CA LYS A 222 14.80 22.95 -4.01
C LYS A 222 15.77 22.27 -3.05
N LYS A 223 17.09 22.31 -3.29
CA LYS A 223 18.06 21.76 -2.33
C LYS A 223 17.96 22.49 -0.99
N CYS A 224 17.82 23.81 -1.02
CA CYS A 224 17.66 24.60 0.20
C CYS A 224 16.36 24.29 0.95
N LEU A 225 15.22 24.27 0.26
CA LEU A 225 13.92 23.94 0.85
C LEU A 225 13.84 22.53 1.45
N ARG A 226 14.69 21.61 0.98
CA ARG A 226 14.81 20.24 1.48
C ARG A 226 15.83 20.09 2.61
N GLY A 227 16.53 21.18 2.97
CA GLY A 227 17.60 21.17 3.97
C GLY A 227 18.91 20.53 3.50
N GLU A 228 19.03 20.18 2.21
CA GLU A 228 20.26 19.63 1.61
C GLU A 228 21.33 20.71 1.40
N ARG A 229 20.93 21.98 1.46
CA ARG A 229 21.80 23.14 1.30
C ARG A 229 21.34 24.26 2.23
N THR A 230 22.27 24.95 2.87
CA THR A 230 21.96 26.01 3.85
C THR A 230 21.41 27.27 3.18
N ASP A 231 22.00 27.67 2.04
CA ASP A 231 21.67 28.90 1.34
C ASP A 231 21.94 28.78 -0.18
N TYR A 232 21.42 29.72 -0.97
CA TYR A 232 21.79 29.88 -2.38
C TYR A 232 22.21 31.33 -2.63
N ASN A 233 23.52 31.57 -2.70
CA ASN A 233 24.09 32.91 -2.88
C ASN A 233 23.61 33.88 -1.78
N GLY A 234 23.59 33.42 -0.52
CA GLY A 234 23.09 34.20 0.61
C GLY A 234 21.58 34.17 0.82
N TRP A 235 20.81 33.62 -0.14
CA TRP A 235 19.38 33.40 0.04
C TRP A 235 19.10 32.17 0.92
N THR A 236 18.24 32.30 1.91
CA THR A 236 17.72 31.14 2.67
C THR A 236 16.24 30.93 2.39
N PHE A 237 15.77 29.69 2.52
CA PHE A 237 14.43 29.29 2.12
C PHE A 237 13.79 28.38 3.15
N GLU A 238 12.51 28.61 3.46
CA GLU A 238 11.72 27.83 4.41
C GLU A 238 10.34 27.50 3.82
N LEU A 239 9.97 26.21 3.77
CA LEU A 239 8.65 25.79 3.30
C LEU A 239 7.55 26.20 4.29
N VAL A 240 6.49 26.84 3.78
CA VAL A 240 5.28 27.14 4.54
C VAL A 240 4.21 26.11 4.19
N LYS A 241 3.71 25.38 5.20
CA LYS A 241 2.60 24.43 4.99
C LYS A 241 1.31 25.19 4.64
N GLU A 242 0.55 24.69 3.66
CA GLU A 242 -0.71 25.30 3.17
C GLU A 242 -1.73 25.59 4.30
N SER A 243 -1.75 24.79 5.37
CA SER A 243 -2.64 25.03 6.54
C SER A 243 -2.37 26.34 7.29
N ASN A 244 -1.24 27.00 7.03
CA ASN A 244 -0.80 28.25 7.68
C ASN A 244 -0.76 29.44 6.71
N TRP A 245 -1.07 29.24 5.43
CA TRP A 245 -1.04 30.31 4.45
C TRP A 245 -2.26 31.22 4.62
N GLY A 246 -2.03 32.50 4.94
CA GLY A 246 -3.08 33.51 5.16
C GLY A 246 -3.48 33.76 6.62
N ARG A 247 -2.96 33.00 7.60
CA ARG A 247 -3.09 33.40 9.01
C ARG A 247 -2.05 34.47 9.30
N LYS A 248 -2.50 35.71 9.55
CA LYS A 248 -1.67 36.70 10.23
C LYS A 248 -1.23 36.07 11.55
N SER A 249 0.07 36.03 11.81
CA SER A 249 0.60 35.73 13.13
C SER A 249 -0.10 36.65 14.14
N ALA A 250 -0.75 36.07 15.13
CA ALA A 250 -1.14 36.78 16.34
C ALA A 250 0.12 37.22 17.10
#